data_AF-A0A534JXH2-F1
#
_entry.id   AF-A0A534JXH2-F1
#
_cell.length_a   1.000
_cell.length_b   1.000
_cell.length_c   1.000
_cell.angle_alpha   90.00
_cell.angle_beta   90.00
_cell.angle_gamma   90.00
#
_symmetry.space_group_name_H-M   'P 1'
#
loop_
_entity.id
_entity.type
_entity.pdbx_description
1 polymer ?
#
loop_
_entity_poly.entity_id
_entity_poly.type
_entity_poly.pdbx_seq_one_letter_code
_entity_poly.pdbx_strand_id
1 'polypeptide(L)'
;MDFDAFAAALRDGLEKERGLRWDDAATLYADLVRKAPDPASRALALLRHGNALMELRRWDDARTAFDAGLHEAKASGDADVLAQALLAAGVFAASRNDAKRAEAFLLDALERFHRKDDRAALQGRGWAFLNLAALYGKTGRLDLAFVTFTKAQDVLGATEDWAGVAAAWEAQAQLRRAIHDDDRWREDLAEAVLFYDREGMKAKADRLRGLLGRKRV
;
A
#
# COMPACT_ATOMS: atom_id res chain seq x y z
N MET A 1 15.13 15.89 14.89
CA MET A 1 14.02 16.65 14.30
C MET A 1 12.85 16.58 15.27
N ASP A 2 12.02 17.61 15.39
CA ASP A 2 10.80 17.51 16.22
C ASP A 2 9.65 16.81 15.46
N PHE A 3 8.54 16.56 16.15
CA PHE A 3 7.40 15.83 15.58
C PHE A 3 6.70 16.59 14.44
N ASP A 4 6.58 17.90 14.54
CA ASP A 4 5.90 18.72 13.53
C ASP A 4 6.70 18.76 12.23
N ALA A 5 8.01 18.96 12.34
CA ALA A 5 8.93 18.90 11.20
C ALA A 5 8.96 17.50 10.58
N PHE A 6 8.90 16.44 11.40
CA PHE A 6 8.81 15.07 10.90
C PHE A 6 7.51 14.84 10.13
N ALA A 7 6.37 15.24 10.68
CA ALA A 7 5.06 15.10 10.04
C ALA A 7 4.96 15.93 8.75
N ALA A 8 5.55 17.13 8.71
CA ALA A 8 5.62 17.94 7.49
C ALA A 8 6.46 17.27 6.40
N ALA A 9 7.64 16.76 6.74
CA ALA A 9 8.50 16.05 5.79
C ALA A 9 7.86 14.73 5.32
N LEU A 10 7.19 13.98 6.21
CA LEU A 10 6.47 12.76 5.85
C LEU A 10 5.37 13.06 4.82
N ARG A 11 4.61 14.15 5.01
CA ARG A 11 3.62 14.63 4.03
C ARG A 11 4.25 14.99 2.69
N ASP A 12 5.39 15.69 2.68
CA ASP A 12 6.11 15.99 1.43
C ASP A 12 6.59 14.71 0.71
N GLY A 13 7.03 13.71 1.46
CA GLY A 13 7.33 12.38 0.91
C GLY A 13 6.09 11.76 0.24
N LEU A 14 4.94 11.77 0.92
CA LEU A 14 3.69 11.22 0.38
C LEU A 14 3.26 11.94 -0.91
N GLU A 15 3.41 13.26 -0.98
CA GLU A 15 3.13 14.02 -2.22
C GLU A 15 4.06 13.62 -3.37
N LYS A 16 5.33 13.28 -3.09
CA LYS A 16 6.24 12.71 -4.09
C LYS A 16 5.79 11.33 -4.57
N GLU A 17 5.36 10.46 -3.65
CA GLU A 17 4.78 9.15 -4.00
C GLU A 17 3.52 9.31 -4.88
N ARG A 18 2.61 10.22 -4.52
CA ARG A 18 1.40 10.54 -5.30
C ARG A 18 1.73 11.02 -6.71
N GLY A 19 2.84 11.76 -6.86
CA GLY A 19 3.38 12.20 -8.14
C GLY A 19 4.27 11.18 -8.87
N LEU A 20 4.39 9.95 -8.38
CA LEU A 20 5.28 8.89 -8.92
C LEU A 20 6.77 9.28 -8.95
N ARG A 21 7.19 10.23 -8.11
CA ARG A 21 8.59 10.66 -7.96
C ARG A 21 9.31 9.81 -6.91
N TRP A 22 9.50 8.54 -7.24
CA TRP A 22 9.98 7.53 -6.29
C TRP A 22 11.43 7.75 -5.82
N ASP A 23 12.32 8.24 -6.69
CA ASP A 23 13.71 8.58 -6.31
C ASP A 23 13.77 9.74 -5.29
N ASP A 24 12.98 10.79 -5.53
CA ASP A 24 12.87 11.93 -4.61
C ASP A 24 12.30 11.48 -3.26
N ALA A 25 11.25 10.64 -3.28
CA ALA A 25 10.62 10.09 -2.10
C ALA A 25 11.61 9.23 -1.29
N ALA A 26 12.33 8.31 -1.95
CA ALA A 26 13.31 7.43 -1.31
C ALA A 26 14.43 8.25 -0.64
N THR A 27 14.95 9.27 -1.33
CA THR A 27 15.98 10.16 -0.78
C THR A 27 15.50 10.91 0.47
N LEU A 28 14.28 11.45 0.40
CA LEU A 28 13.66 12.15 1.54
C LEU A 28 13.46 11.20 2.73
N TYR A 29 12.89 10.01 2.50
CA TYR A 29 12.66 9.05 3.57
C TYR A 29 13.96 8.57 4.22
N ALA A 30 15.02 8.35 3.43
CA ALA A 30 16.34 8.03 3.98
C ALA A 30 16.88 9.11 4.93
N ASP A 31 16.61 10.39 4.65
CA ASP A 31 16.94 11.50 5.54
C ASP A 31 16.06 11.56 6.78
N LEU A 32 14.75 11.29 6.63
CA LEU A 32 13.82 11.19 7.76
C LEU A 32 14.21 10.08 8.74
N VAL A 33 14.61 8.91 8.24
CA VAL A 33 15.08 7.80 9.09
C VAL A 33 16.22 8.23 10.01
N ARG A 34 17.20 8.99 9.48
CA ARG A 34 18.34 9.49 10.27
C ARG A 34 17.94 10.54 11.31
N LYS A 35 16.89 11.31 11.03
CA LYS A 35 16.48 12.47 11.84
C LYS A 35 15.29 12.21 12.76
N ALA A 36 14.66 11.04 12.64
CA ALA A 36 13.43 10.67 13.33
C ALA A 36 13.57 10.85 14.86
N PRO A 37 12.59 11.49 15.53
CA PRO A 37 12.66 11.80 16.96
C PRO A 37 12.61 10.56 17.87
N ASP A 38 12.00 9.47 17.41
CA ASP A 38 11.71 8.29 18.23
C ASP A 38 11.60 7.02 17.36
N PRO A 39 11.52 5.82 17.97
CA PRO A 39 11.38 4.57 17.24
C PRO A 39 10.12 4.44 16.37
N ALA A 40 8.96 4.94 16.81
CA ALA A 40 7.73 4.91 16.00
C ALA A 40 7.87 5.77 14.74
N SER A 41 8.36 7.00 14.88
CA SER A 41 8.65 7.88 13.74
C SER A 41 9.68 7.24 12.80
N ARG A 42 10.74 6.62 13.34
CA ARG A 42 11.76 5.94 12.53
C ARG A 42 11.18 4.75 11.78
N ALA A 43 10.34 3.96 12.43
CA ALA A 43 9.62 2.85 11.80
C ALA A 43 8.80 3.35 10.62
N LEU A 44 7.94 4.36 10.81
CA LEU A 44 7.11 4.92 9.74
C LEU A 44 7.93 5.40 8.53
N ALA A 45 9.04 6.11 8.77
CA ALA A 45 9.94 6.53 7.71
C ALA A 45 10.61 5.35 6.99
N LEU A 46 11.03 4.31 7.72
CA LEU A 46 11.60 3.08 7.16
C LEU A 46 10.59 2.32 6.29
N LEU A 47 9.33 2.23 6.72
CA LEU A 47 8.29 1.57 5.92
C LEU A 47 8.04 2.29 4.60
N ARG A 48 7.96 3.63 4.63
CA ARG A 48 7.82 4.44 3.41
C ARG A 48 9.05 4.38 2.51
N HIS A 49 10.25 4.41 3.09
CA HIS A 49 11.49 4.18 2.35
C HIS A 49 11.50 2.82 1.66
N GLY A 50 11.13 1.75 2.37
CA GLY A 50 11.03 0.40 1.82
C GLY A 50 10.06 0.33 0.63
N ASN A 51 8.90 0.96 0.72
CA ASN A 51 7.93 1.04 -0.38
C ASN A 51 8.51 1.77 -1.60
N ALA A 52 9.14 2.93 -1.41
CA ALA A 52 9.76 3.67 -2.50
C ALA A 52 10.89 2.86 -3.17
N LEU A 53 11.69 2.13 -2.38
CA LEU A 53 12.73 1.23 -2.90
C LEU A 53 12.16 0.04 -3.68
N MET A 54 11.01 -0.50 -3.27
CA MET A 54 10.31 -1.55 -4.03
C MET A 54 9.86 -1.05 -5.40
N GLU A 55 9.27 0.15 -5.47
CA GLU A 55 8.87 0.78 -6.74
C GLU A 55 10.09 1.01 -7.66
N LEU A 56 11.23 1.37 -7.07
CA LEU A 56 12.52 1.48 -7.76
C LEU A 56 13.23 0.14 -8.02
N ARG A 57 12.61 -0.99 -7.66
CA ARG A 57 13.15 -2.35 -7.85
C ARG A 57 14.47 -2.61 -7.10
N ARG A 58 14.78 -1.82 -6.08
CA ARG A 58 15.96 -1.94 -5.21
C ARG A 58 15.68 -2.91 -4.06
N TRP A 59 15.57 -4.19 -4.40
CA TRP A 59 14.99 -5.21 -3.52
C TRP A 59 15.74 -5.48 -2.22
N ASP A 60 17.07 -5.50 -2.25
CA ASP A 60 17.88 -5.77 -1.06
C ASP A 60 17.86 -4.58 -0.08
N ASP A 61 17.86 -3.36 -0.62
CA ASP A 61 17.68 -2.14 0.16
C ASP A 61 16.28 -2.10 0.78
N ALA A 62 15.24 -2.44 -0.01
CA ALA A 62 13.87 -2.48 0.47
C ALA A 62 13.71 -3.49 1.62
N ARG A 63 14.31 -4.70 1.46
CA ARG A 63 14.34 -5.71 2.52
C ARG A 63 14.95 -5.15 3.81
N THR A 64 16.11 -4.53 3.69
CA THR A 64 16.84 -3.94 4.83
C THR A 64 15.98 -2.88 5.52
N ALA A 65 15.31 -2.02 4.75
CA ALA A 65 14.41 -1.01 5.29
C ALA A 65 13.19 -1.61 6.02
N PHE A 66 12.54 -2.65 5.47
CA PHE A 66 11.41 -3.30 6.14
C PHE A 66 11.81 -4.08 7.39
N ASP A 67 12.93 -4.81 7.36
CA ASP A 67 13.44 -5.54 8.52
C ASP A 67 13.77 -4.56 9.67
N ALA A 68 14.44 -3.45 9.35
CA ALA A 68 14.69 -2.37 10.31
C ALA A 68 13.39 -1.69 10.79
N GLY A 69 12.45 -1.43 9.88
CA GLY A 69 11.17 -0.81 10.22
C GLY A 69 10.34 -1.65 11.18
N LEU A 70 10.32 -2.97 10.99
CA LEU A 70 9.66 -3.91 11.90
C LEU A 70 10.38 -3.99 13.25
N HIS A 71 11.71 -3.87 13.28
CA HIS A 71 12.47 -3.80 14.53
C HIS A 71 12.13 -2.54 15.33
N GLU A 72 12.14 -1.37 14.69
CA GLU A 72 11.79 -0.09 15.31
C GLU A 72 10.32 -0.04 15.77
N ALA A 73 9.41 -0.62 14.98
CA ALA A 73 7.99 -0.71 15.35
C ALA A 73 7.75 -1.59 16.59
N LYS A 74 8.58 -2.62 16.81
CA LYS A 74 8.55 -3.40 18.06
C LYS A 74 9.14 -2.60 19.21
N ALA A 75 10.24 -1.88 18.97
CA ALA A 75 10.92 -1.08 19.97
C ALA A 75 10.07 0.11 20.46
N SER A 76 9.17 0.63 19.62
CA SER A 76 8.27 1.73 20.02
C SER A 76 7.21 1.32 21.04
N GLY A 77 6.86 0.02 21.10
CA GLY A 77 5.74 -0.47 21.91
C GLY A 77 4.35 -0.06 21.40
N ASP A 78 4.28 0.64 20.27
CA ASP A 78 3.03 1.11 19.68
C ASP A 78 2.42 0.01 18.79
N ALA A 79 1.24 -0.47 19.20
CA ALA A 79 0.53 -1.53 18.51
C ALA A 79 0.06 -1.15 17.09
N ASP A 80 -0.27 0.12 16.86
CA ASP A 80 -0.75 0.60 15.56
C ASP A 80 0.42 0.71 14.57
N VAL A 81 1.58 1.18 15.04
CA VAL A 81 2.82 1.21 14.25
C VAL A 81 3.30 -0.22 13.93
N LEU A 82 3.20 -1.14 14.88
CA LEU A 82 3.50 -2.55 14.64
C LEU A 82 2.57 -3.17 13.60
N ALA A 83 1.27 -2.88 13.65
CA ALA A 83 0.31 -3.35 12.64
C ALA A 83 0.66 -2.84 11.24
N GLN A 84 1.05 -1.57 11.11
CA GLN A 84 1.52 -1.00 9.84
C GLN A 84 2.82 -1.65 9.34
N ALA A 85 3.76 -1.94 10.23
CA ALA A 85 5.00 -2.60 9.87
C ALA A 85 4.78 -4.05 9.41
N LEU A 86 3.87 -4.78 10.05
CA LEU A 86 3.47 -6.13 9.64
C LEU A 86 2.79 -6.10 8.27
N LEU A 87 1.87 -5.16 8.04
CA LEU A 87 1.25 -4.96 6.73
C LEU A 87 2.32 -4.78 5.64
N ALA A 88 3.25 -3.85 5.83
CA ALA A 88 4.32 -3.57 4.89
C ALA A 88 5.25 -4.78 4.66
N ALA A 89 5.64 -5.50 5.71
CA ALA A 89 6.42 -6.74 5.61
C ALA A 89 5.67 -7.83 4.81
N GLY A 90 4.35 -7.92 4.99
CA GLY A 90 3.48 -8.81 4.22
C GLY A 90 3.46 -8.48 2.73
N VAL A 91 3.34 -7.19 2.39
CA VAL A 91 3.42 -6.69 0.99
C VAL A 91 4.77 -7.03 0.38
N PHE A 92 5.87 -6.76 1.09
CA PHE A 92 7.22 -7.10 0.63
C PHE A 92 7.36 -8.60 0.40
N ALA A 93 6.98 -9.44 1.36
CA ALA A 93 7.03 -10.91 1.21
C ALA A 93 6.22 -11.39 -0.01
N ALA A 94 5.03 -10.83 -0.25
CA ALA A 94 4.20 -11.16 -1.41
C ALA A 94 4.92 -10.82 -2.73
N SER A 95 5.56 -9.65 -2.81
CA SER A 95 6.35 -9.22 -3.96
C SER A 95 7.57 -10.12 -4.25
N ARG A 96 8.07 -10.81 -3.21
CA ARG A 96 9.20 -11.74 -3.30
C ARG A 96 8.77 -13.21 -3.45
N ASN A 97 7.49 -13.45 -3.76
CA ASN A 97 6.91 -14.79 -3.92
C ASN A 97 6.94 -15.65 -2.65
N ASP A 98 7.11 -15.06 -1.47
CA ASP A 98 7.00 -15.78 -0.19
C ASP A 98 5.55 -15.69 0.31
N ALA A 99 4.66 -16.45 -0.34
CA ALA A 99 3.22 -16.39 -0.08
C ALA A 99 2.87 -16.76 1.37
N LYS A 100 3.59 -17.72 1.96
CA LYS A 100 3.33 -18.18 3.33
C LYS A 100 3.63 -17.08 4.35
N ARG A 101 4.80 -16.42 4.25
CA ARG A 101 5.12 -15.30 5.17
C ARG A 101 4.24 -14.10 4.90
N ALA A 102 3.95 -13.80 3.64
CA ALA A 102 3.05 -12.72 3.26
C ALA A 102 1.69 -12.87 3.94
N GLU A 103 1.05 -14.04 3.80
CA GLU A 103 -0.26 -14.30 4.40
C GLU A 103 -0.21 -14.20 5.93
N ALA A 104 0.82 -14.77 6.56
CA ALA A 104 0.98 -14.69 8.02
C ALA A 104 1.09 -13.24 8.50
N PHE A 105 1.93 -12.41 7.88
CA PHE A 105 2.09 -11.01 8.26
C PHE A 105 0.81 -10.19 8.02
N LEU A 106 0.14 -10.39 6.88
CA LEU A 106 -1.07 -9.66 6.54
C LEU A 106 -2.24 -10.00 7.47
N LEU A 107 -2.39 -11.28 7.85
CA LEU A 107 -3.38 -11.71 8.84
C LEU A 107 -3.07 -11.16 10.24
N ASP A 108 -1.80 -11.15 10.65
CA ASP A 108 -1.37 -10.62 11.95
C ASP A 108 -1.60 -9.09 12.05
N ALA A 109 -1.38 -8.36 10.95
CA ALA A 109 -1.73 -6.95 10.82
C ALA A 109 -3.25 -6.73 10.89
N LEU A 110 -4.02 -7.52 10.12
CA LEU A 110 -5.48 -7.44 10.11
C LEU A 110 -6.09 -7.68 11.49
N GLU A 111 -5.59 -8.67 12.23
CA GLU A 111 -6.04 -8.98 13.59
C GLU A 111 -5.79 -7.79 14.54
N ARG A 112 -4.63 -7.12 14.43
CA ARG A 112 -4.33 -5.92 15.23
C ARG A 112 -5.27 -4.77 14.90
N PHE A 113 -5.47 -4.48 13.62
CA PHE A 113 -6.41 -3.45 13.20
C PHE A 113 -7.85 -3.80 13.60
N HIS A 114 -8.19 -5.08 13.81
CA HIS A 114 -9.52 -5.49 14.28
C HIS A 114 -9.83 -5.10 15.74
N ARG A 115 -8.82 -4.72 16.54
CA ARG A 115 -9.01 -4.44 17.98
C ARG A 115 -9.64 -3.07 18.29
N LYS A 116 -9.72 -2.18 17.30
CA LYS A 116 -10.25 -0.82 17.42
C LYS A 116 -11.09 -0.48 16.19
N ASP A 117 -12.16 0.28 16.35
CA ASP A 117 -13.04 0.71 15.24
C ASP A 117 -12.87 2.21 14.89
N ASP A 118 -11.72 2.81 15.23
CA ASP A 118 -11.41 4.16 14.76
C ASP A 118 -11.08 4.19 13.25
N ARG A 119 -11.09 5.39 12.66
CA ARG A 119 -10.89 5.57 11.22
C ARG A 119 -9.55 5.01 10.74
N ALA A 120 -8.48 5.16 11.52
CA ALA A 120 -7.14 4.70 11.12
C ALA A 120 -7.05 3.17 11.14
N ALA A 121 -7.65 2.54 12.15
CA ALA A 121 -7.75 1.08 12.22
C ALA A 121 -8.57 0.52 11.06
N LEU A 122 -9.72 1.13 10.75
CA LEU A 122 -10.55 0.74 9.60
C LEU A 122 -9.79 0.88 8.28
N GLN A 123 -9.05 1.98 8.07
CA GLN A 123 -8.17 2.14 6.90
C GLN A 123 -7.13 1.02 6.84
N GLY A 124 -6.47 0.71 7.97
CA GLY A 124 -5.52 -0.40 8.07
C GLY A 124 -6.12 -1.76 7.69
N ARG A 125 -7.36 -2.05 8.14
CA ARG A 125 -8.10 -3.27 7.73
C ARG A 125 -8.33 -3.29 6.22
N GLY A 126 -8.76 -2.17 5.65
CA GLY A 126 -8.99 -2.03 4.21
C GLY A 126 -7.75 -2.33 3.38
N TRP A 127 -6.61 -1.75 3.74
CA TRP A 127 -5.32 -2.03 3.09
C TRP A 127 -4.84 -3.47 3.30
N ALA A 128 -5.09 -4.07 4.46
CA ALA A 128 -4.80 -5.48 4.69
C ALA A 128 -5.66 -6.41 3.81
N PHE A 129 -6.96 -6.12 3.66
CA PHE A 129 -7.83 -6.87 2.74
C PHE A 129 -7.37 -6.75 1.29
N LEU A 130 -7.02 -5.55 0.82
CA LEU A 130 -6.50 -5.34 -0.54
C LEU A 130 -5.30 -6.25 -0.82
N ASN A 131 -4.33 -6.27 0.10
CA ASN A 131 -3.10 -7.03 -0.08
C ASN A 131 -3.31 -8.55 0.07
N LEU A 132 -4.23 -8.98 0.94
CA LEU A 132 -4.65 -10.38 1.02
C LEU A 132 -5.36 -10.82 -0.28
N ALA A 133 -6.24 -9.99 -0.83
CA ALA A 133 -6.93 -10.26 -2.09
C ALA A 133 -5.94 -10.44 -3.25
N ALA A 134 -4.96 -9.54 -3.37
CA ALA A 134 -3.90 -9.66 -4.38
C ALA A 134 -3.07 -10.94 -4.20
N LEU A 135 -2.74 -11.30 -2.95
CA LEU A 135 -2.03 -12.54 -2.63
C LEU A 135 -2.86 -13.78 -2.98
N TYR A 136 -4.17 -13.76 -2.71
CA TYR A 136 -5.10 -14.83 -3.06
C TYR A 136 -5.19 -15.02 -4.57
N GLY A 137 -5.28 -13.93 -5.33
CA GLY A 137 -5.25 -13.97 -6.79
C GLY A 137 -3.97 -14.62 -7.32
N LYS A 138 -2.81 -14.18 -6.81
CA LYS A 138 -1.49 -14.72 -7.18
C LYS A 138 -1.32 -16.21 -6.83
N THR A 139 -2.04 -16.69 -5.82
CA THR A 139 -2.02 -18.09 -5.39
C THR A 139 -3.16 -18.93 -5.98
N GLY A 140 -3.91 -18.39 -6.94
CA GLY A 140 -4.98 -19.09 -7.66
C GLY A 140 -6.30 -19.22 -6.88
N ARG A 141 -6.41 -18.62 -5.69
CA ARG A 141 -7.63 -18.60 -4.87
C ARG A 141 -8.58 -17.51 -5.36
N LEU A 142 -9.03 -17.62 -6.61
CA LEU A 142 -9.71 -16.52 -7.34
C LEU A 142 -11.01 -16.06 -6.68
N ASP A 143 -11.90 -16.97 -6.29
CA ASP A 143 -13.17 -16.60 -5.64
C ASP A 143 -12.93 -15.83 -4.33
N LEU A 144 -11.98 -16.32 -3.53
CA LEU A 144 -11.58 -15.67 -2.30
C LEU A 144 -10.93 -14.31 -2.57
N ALA A 145 -10.13 -14.18 -3.63
CA ALA A 145 -9.52 -12.93 -4.03
C ALA A 145 -10.58 -11.85 -4.34
N PHE A 146 -11.55 -12.15 -5.20
CA PHE A 146 -12.58 -11.18 -5.59
C PHE A 146 -13.48 -10.78 -4.41
N VAL A 147 -13.92 -11.74 -3.59
CA VAL A 147 -14.69 -11.42 -2.37
C VAL A 147 -13.88 -10.54 -1.41
N THR A 148 -12.56 -10.77 -1.32
CA THR A 148 -11.69 -9.97 -0.45
C THR A 148 -11.41 -8.58 -1.03
N PHE A 149 -11.35 -8.42 -2.36
CA PHE A 149 -11.29 -7.10 -3.01
C PHE A 149 -12.54 -6.27 -2.71
N THR A 150 -13.74 -6.86 -2.80
CA THR A 150 -14.99 -6.17 -2.44
C THR A 150 -14.95 -5.68 -1.00
N LYS A 151 -14.51 -6.51 -0.05
CA LYS A 151 -14.34 -6.09 1.36
C LYS A 151 -13.36 -4.93 1.50
N ALA A 152 -12.25 -4.94 0.77
CA ALA A 152 -11.29 -3.84 0.79
C ALA A 152 -11.93 -2.53 0.31
N GLN A 153 -12.65 -2.58 -0.81
CA GLN A 153 -13.35 -1.43 -1.40
C GLN A 153 -14.41 -0.86 -0.45
N ASP A 154 -15.22 -1.72 0.18
CA ASP A 154 -16.25 -1.30 1.14
C ASP A 154 -15.65 -0.60 2.36
N VAL A 155 -14.61 -1.20 2.97
CA VAL A 155 -13.98 -0.66 4.18
C VAL A 155 -13.20 0.63 3.89
N LEU A 156 -12.46 0.69 2.78
CA LEU A 156 -11.74 1.90 2.37
C LEU A 156 -12.72 3.00 1.95
N GLY A 157 -13.81 2.65 1.28
CA GLY A 157 -14.87 3.59 0.91
C GLY A 157 -15.59 4.18 2.11
N ALA A 158 -15.90 3.36 3.14
CA ALA A 158 -16.51 3.82 4.39
C ALA A 158 -15.62 4.79 5.18
N THR A 159 -14.29 4.74 4.97
CA THR A 159 -13.31 5.65 5.57
C THR A 159 -12.87 6.77 4.62
N GLU A 160 -13.52 6.87 3.45
CA GLU A 160 -13.20 7.82 2.38
C GLU A 160 -11.73 7.81 1.96
N ASP A 161 -11.05 6.67 2.10
CA ASP A 161 -9.71 6.45 1.56
C ASP A 161 -9.83 6.13 0.07
N TRP A 162 -10.12 7.16 -0.73
CA TRP A 162 -10.35 7.01 -2.17
C TRP A 162 -9.09 6.55 -2.91
N ALA A 163 -7.89 6.90 -2.42
CA ALA A 163 -6.64 6.33 -2.91
C ALA A 163 -6.61 4.80 -2.74
N GLY A 164 -7.01 4.32 -1.57
CA GLY A 164 -7.11 2.89 -1.26
C GLY A 164 -8.17 2.18 -2.11
N VAL A 165 -9.36 2.77 -2.27
CA VAL A 165 -10.40 2.22 -3.15
C VAL A 165 -9.89 2.10 -4.59
N ALA A 166 -9.23 3.14 -5.11
CA ALA A 166 -8.63 3.11 -6.43
C ALA A 166 -7.56 2.01 -6.57
N ALA A 167 -6.70 1.86 -5.57
CA ALA A 167 -5.68 0.82 -5.55
C ALA A 167 -6.28 -0.59 -5.52
N ALA A 168 -7.40 -0.79 -4.81
CA ALA A 168 -8.11 -2.07 -4.79
C ALA A 168 -8.67 -2.43 -6.17
N TRP A 169 -9.32 -1.47 -6.85
CA TRP A 169 -9.77 -1.64 -8.23
C TRP A 169 -8.62 -1.90 -9.20
N GLU A 170 -7.51 -1.16 -9.09
CA GLU A 170 -6.33 -1.35 -9.93
C GLU A 170 -5.74 -2.76 -9.76
N ALA A 171 -5.60 -3.23 -8.52
CA ALA A 171 -5.10 -4.57 -8.23
C ALA A 171 -6.06 -5.67 -8.73
N GLN A 172 -7.36 -5.47 -8.60
CA GLN A 172 -8.36 -6.39 -9.15
C GLN A 172 -8.30 -6.42 -10.69
N ALA A 173 -8.16 -5.27 -11.35
CA ALA A 173 -7.98 -5.17 -12.79
C ALA A 173 -6.73 -5.95 -13.24
N GLN A 174 -5.60 -5.79 -12.53
CA GLN A 174 -4.38 -6.54 -12.81
C GLN A 174 -4.60 -8.06 -12.71
N LEU A 175 -5.38 -8.53 -11.73
CA LEU A 175 -5.77 -9.93 -11.62
C LEU A 175 -6.63 -10.37 -12.80
N ARG A 176 -7.66 -9.59 -13.18
CA ARG A 176 -8.52 -9.86 -14.36
C ARG A 176 -7.69 -10.00 -15.62
N ARG A 177 -6.73 -9.10 -15.83
CA ARG A 177 -5.82 -9.15 -16.97
C ARG A 177 -4.96 -10.43 -16.96
N ALA A 178 -4.48 -10.84 -15.79
CA ALA A 178 -3.68 -12.06 -15.64
C ALA A 178 -4.46 -13.35 -15.94
N ILE A 179 -5.77 -13.36 -15.74
CA ILE A 179 -6.67 -14.48 -16.08
C ILE A 179 -7.37 -14.32 -17.44
N HIS A 180 -6.94 -13.35 -18.26
CA HIS A 180 -7.49 -13.05 -19.59
C HIS A 180 -8.98 -12.66 -19.61
N ASP A 181 -9.48 -12.08 -18.51
CA ASP A 181 -10.82 -11.52 -18.40
C ASP A 181 -10.81 -10.04 -18.82
N ASP A 182 -10.61 -9.82 -20.13
CA ASP A 182 -10.31 -8.51 -20.71
C ASP A 182 -11.47 -7.50 -20.64
N ASP A 183 -12.70 -7.98 -20.57
CA ASP A 183 -13.87 -7.11 -20.46
C ASP A 183 -13.96 -6.51 -19.05
N ARG A 184 -13.93 -7.35 -18.02
CA ARG A 184 -13.93 -6.90 -16.63
C ARG A 184 -12.64 -6.18 -16.24
N TRP A 185 -11.51 -6.52 -16.86
CA TRP A 185 -10.27 -5.76 -16.69
C TRP A 185 -10.47 -4.27 -17.04
N ARG A 186 -11.17 -3.95 -18.14
CA ARG A 186 -11.40 -2.55 -18.53
C ARG A 186 -12.35 -1.83 -17.58
N GLU A 187 -13.39 -2.52 -17.11
CA GLU A 187 -14.34 -2.01 -16.12
C GLU A 187 -13.63 -1.66 -14.81
N ASP A 188 -12.90 -2.62 -14.23
CA ASP A 188 -12.15 -2.43 -12.99
C ASP A 188 -11.10 -1.32 -13.14
N LEU A 189 -10.43 -1.23 -14.29
CA LEU A 189 -9.44 -0.19 -14.54
C LEU A 189 -10.06 1.20 -14.70
N ALA A 190 -11.27 1.30 -15.26
CA ALA A 190 -12.02 2.55 -15.34
C ALA A 190 -12.47 3.04 -13.95
N GLU A 191 -12.90 2.13 -13.07
CA GLU A 191 -13.20 2.45 -11.67
C GLU A 191 -11.95 2.97 -10.95
N ALA A 192 -10.80 2.31 -11.12
CA ALA A 192 -9.54 2.79 -10.55
C ALA A 192 -9.21 4.23 -10.99
N VAL A 193 -9.40 4.56 -12.27
CA VAL A 193 -9.22 5.93 -12.79
C VAL A 193 -10.16 6.91 -12.09
N LEU A 194 -11.45 6.58 -11.98
CA LEU A 194 -12.46 7.44 -11.35
C LEU A 194 -12.08 7.79 -9.91
N PHE A 195 -11.66 6.80 -9.11
CA PHE A 195 -11.29 7.04 -7.72
C PHE A 195 -9.95 7.77 -7.57
N TYR A 196 -8.96 7.50 -8.44
CA TYR A 196 -7.73 8.30 -8.45
C TYR A 196 -7.99 9.76 -8.84
N ASP A 197 -8.90 10.05 -9.77
CA ASP A 197 -9.31 11.42 -10.09
C ASP A 197 -10.00 12.10 -8.90
N ARG A 198 -10.93 11.40 -8.25
CA ARG A 198 -11.64 11.88 -7.06
C ARG A 198 -10.67 12.28 -5.95
N GLU A 199 -9.61 11.51 -5.79
CA GLU A 199 -8.53 11.76 -4.83
C GLU A 199 -7.53 12.81 -5.31
N GLY A 200 -7.57 13.24 -6.58
CA GLY A 200 -6.63 14.20 -7.16
C GLY A 200 -5.28 13.60 -7.57
N MET A 201 -5.14 12.28 -7.64
CA MET A 201 -3.93 11.57 -8.06
C MET A 201 -3.78 11.50 -9.58
N LYS A 202 -3.69 12.67 -10.24
CA LYS A 202 -3.68 12.79 -11.71
C LYS A 202 -2.62 11.93 -12.39
N ALA A 203 -1.39 11.89 -11.86
CA ALA A 203 -0.31 11.10 -12.43
C ALA A 203 -0.64 9.60 -12.53
N LYS A 204 -1.31 9.05 -11.49
CA LYS A 204 -1.80 7.66 -11.51
C LYS A 204 -2.96 7.50 -12.49
N ALA A 205 -3.97 8.36 -12.41
CA ALA A 205 -5.13 8.30 -13.30
C ALA A 205 -4.73 8.35 -14.79
N ASP A 206 -3.85 9.27 -15.18
CA ASP A 206 -3.36 9.42 -16.56
C ASP A 206 -2.56 8.19 -17.03
N ARG A 207 -1.74 7.61 -16.15
CA ARG A 207 -1.04 6.35 -16.44
C ARG A 207 -2.04 5.25 -16.78
N LEU A 208 -3.10 5.09 -15.99
CA LEU A 208 -4.11 4.04 -16.22
C LEU A 208 -4.97 4.32 -17.46
N ARG A 209 -5.34 5.58 -17.73
CA ARG A 209 -5.99 5.96 -19.00
C ARG A 209 -5.15 5.60 -20.21
N GLY A 210 -3.83 5.72 -20.12
CA GLY A 210 -2.89 5.28 -21.15
C GLY A 210 -3.02 3.79 -21.47
N LEU A 211 -3.29 2.95 -20.46
CA LEU A 211 -3.49 1.50 -20.61
C LEU A 211 -4.84 1.14 -21.24
N LEU A 212 -5.90 1.91 -20.97
CA LEU A 212 -7.21 1.76 -21.63
C LEU A 212 -7.15 2.16 -23.13
N GLY A 213 -6.14 2.93 -23.50
CA GLY A 213 -5.94 3.48 -24.84
C GLY A 213 -6.75 4.75 -25.06
N ARG A 214 -6.15 5.75 -25.72
CA ARG A 214 -6.93 6.81 -26.37
C ARG A 214 -7.84 6.11 -27.37
N LYS A 215 -9.16 6.30 -27.28
CA LYS A 215 -10.04 6.05 -28.43
C LYS A 215 -9.37 6.71 -29.64
N ARG A 216 -8.90 5.90 -30.59
CA ARG A 216 -8.67 6.43 -31.94
C ARG A 216 -10.04 6.85 -32.43
N VAL A 217 -10.27 8.16 -32.42
CA VAL A 217 -11.32 8.79 -33.22
C VAL A 217 -10.96 8.55 -34.69
#